data_AF-A0A552IUJ2-F1
#
_entry.id   AF-A0A552IUJ2-F1
#
_cell.length_a   1.000
_cell.length_b   1.000
_cell.length_c   1.000
_cell.angle_alpha   90.00
_cell.angle_beta   90.00
_cell.angle_gamma   90.00
#
_symmetry.space_group_name_H-M   'P 1'
#
loop_
_entity.id
_entity.type
_entity.pdbx_description
1 polymer ?
#
loop_
_entity_poly.entity_id
_entity_poly.type
_entity_poly.pdbx_seq_one_letter_code
_entity_poly.pdbx_strand_id
1 'polypeptide(L)'
;MLPADGELLTELKTRLSTRDGSDPFYETPRPLAKTLLVGIAWLERGDALFPDGRFRWERIQRAMGAGNWAKMGGRPDWGSFDFLMTDPTRSHSGLLTLFLWSRANGEDLNSPQTTELFKIIQKSLYQPPRATDILLQEFITRGANDADVATVYESIALYRQKQSGANQRAPYRVYYLDPNVEISPTAAIIRRDTDGEQRRAAVKFIDFLRTKEQQQVFVRYGFRPVIEGLDILSVPENPWSHNIQRIEVNPSVTLIQSPDSRTIAEIQKLWERSN
;
A
#
# COMPACT_ATOMS: atom_id res chain seq x y z
N MET A 1 -10.33 -3.89 7.51
CA MET A 1 -10.34 -5.00 6.52
C MET A 1 -9.14 -4.81 5.64
N LEU A 2 -8.33 -5.86 5.48
CA LEU A 2 -7.29 -5.91 4.45
C LEU A 2 -7.99 -5.75 3.09
N PRO A 3 -7.55 -4.89 2.16
CA PRO A 3 -8.02 -5.01 0.79
C PRO A 3 -7.72 -6.43 0.32
N ALA A 4 -8.74 -7.13 -0.16
CA ALA A 4 -8.65 -8.52 -0.56
C ALA A 4 -7.76 -8.63 -1.82
N ASP A 5 -6.45 -8.69 -1.60
CA ASP A 5 -5.49 -9.08 -2.61
C ASP A 5 -5.72 -10.56 -2.98
N GLY A 6 -5.38 -10.95 -4.20
CA GLY A 6 -5.60 -12.31 -4.72
C GLY A 6 -4.99 -13.39 -3.82
N GLU A 7 -3.89 -13.08 -3.14
CA GLU A 7 -3.19 -14.02 -2.26
C GLU A 7 -3.98 -14.38 -0.99
N LEU A 8 -4.75 -13.44 -0.41
CA LEU A 8 -5.64 -13.74 0.71
C LEU A 8 -6.75 -14.72 0.29
N LEU A 9 -7.16 -14.69 -0.98
CA LEU A 9 -8.10 -15.64 -1.53
C LEU A 9 -7.45 -17.00 -1.78
N THR A 10 -6.15 -17.04 -2.13
CA THR A 10 -5.38 -18.29 -2.20
C THR A 10 -5.26 -18.96 -0.83
N GLU A 11 -4.98 -18.20 0.23
CA GLU A 11 -4.95 -18.72 1.60
C GLU A 11 -6.33 -19.21 2.04
N LEU A 12 -7.37 -18.40 1.80
CA LEU A 12 -8.75 -18.78 2.09
C LEU A 12 -9.14 -20.05 1.33
N LYS A 13 -8.74 -20.16 0.05
CA LYS A 13 -8.95 -21.35 -0.77
C LYS A 13 -8.32 -22.57 -0.11
N THR A 14 -7.04 -22.48 0.22
CA THR A 14 -6.28 -23.55 0.86
C THR A 14 -6.93 -24.01 2.14
N ARG A 15 -7.31 -23.08 3.02
CA ARG A 15 -7.96 -23.36 4.31
C ARG A 15 -9.34 -24.00 4.19
N LEU A 16 -10.14 -23.59 3.20
CA LEU A 16 -11.48 -24.15 3.01
C LEU A 16 -11.43 -25.49 2.26
N SER A 17 -10.54 -25.64 1.29
CA SER A 17 -10.38 -26.90 0.56
C SER A 17 -9.84 -28.03 1.44
N THR A 18 -8.99 -27.75 2.43
CA THR A 18 -8.54 -28.76 3.41
C THR A 18 -9.66 -29.24 4.32
N ARG A 19 -10.67 -28.39 4.57
CA ARG A 19 -11.84 -28.73 5.41
C ARG A 19 -12.91 -29.50 4.63
N ASP A 20 -13.25 -29.02 3.44
CA ASP A 20 -14.45 -29.45 2.70
C ASP A 20 -14.13 -30.31 1.46
N GLY A 21 -12.85 -30.54 1.14
CA GLY A 21 -12.41 -31.43 0.05
C GLY A 21 -12.73 -30.94 -1.37
N SER A 22 -13.15 -29.69 -1.54
CA SER A 22 -13.56 -29.12 -2.83
C SER A 22 -13.12 -27.66 -3.00
N ASP A 23 -13.24 -27.13 -4.22
CA ASP A 23 -12.97 -25.71 -4.48
C ASP A 23 -14.05 -24.84 -3.81
N PRO A 24 -13.69 -23.98 -2.84
CA PRO A 24 -14.64 -23.14 -2.13
C PRO A 24 -15.20 -22.02 -2.98
N PHE A 25 -14.61 -21.74 -4.15
CA PHE A 25 -15.11 -20.72 -5.06
C PHE A 25 -15.91 -21.33 -6.20
N TYR A 26 -16.98 -20.64 -6.59
CA TYR A 26 -17.82 -21.08 -7.71
C TYR A 26 -17.06 -20.99 -9.04
N GLU A 27 -16.31 -19.90 -9.22
CA GLU A 27 -15.47 -19.59 -10.37
C GLU A 27 -14.14 -19.00 -9.88
N THR A 28 -13.15 -18.90 -10.78
CA THR A 28 -11.88 -18.23 -10.48
C THR A 28 -12.14 -16.79 -10.02
N PRO A 29 -11.62 -16.36 -8.86
CA PRO A 29 -11.75 -14.98 -8.42
C PRO A 29 -11.25 -13.98 -9.46
N ARG A 30 -11.94 -12.83 -9.57
CA ARG A 30 -11.73 -11.86 -10.64
C ARG A 30 -11.29 -10.51 -10.07
N PRO A 31 -10.10 -9.99 -10.46
CA PRO A 31 -9.67 -8.64 -10.11
C PRO A 31 -10.70 -7.60 -10.55
N LEU A 32 -10.94 -6.60 -9.71
CA LEU A 32 -11.88 -5.50 -9.96
C LEU A 32 -11.19 -4.17 -10.20
N ALA A 33 -10.02 -3.98 -9.58
CA ALA A 33 -9.24 -2.76 -9.59
C ALA A 33 -7.78 -3.11 -9.30
N LYS A 34 -6.87 -2.16 -9.51
CA LYS A 34 -5.44 -2.30 -9.19
C LYS A 34 -4.93 -1.07 -8.45
N THR A 35 -3.94 -1.23 -7.60
CA THR A 35 -3.22 -0.15 -6.93
C THR A 35 -1.80 -0.59 -6.62
N LEU A 36 -0.91 0.37 -6.39
CA LEU A 36 0.43 0.11 -5.87
C LEU A 36 0.54 0.53 -4.41
N LEU A 37 1.59 0.07 -3.73
CA LEU A 37 2.08 0.73 -2.53
C LEU A 37 2.96 1.90 -2.96
N VAL A 38 2.87 3.03 -2.27
CA VAL A 38 3.68 4.24 -2.50
C VAL A 38 4.17 4.81 -1.18
N GLY A 39 5.34 5.44 -1.20
CA GLY A 39 5.75 6.36 -0.16
C GLY A 39 5.10 7.73 -0.39
N ILE A 40 4.71 8.40 0.68
CA ILE A 40 4.35 9.81 0.66
C ILE A 40 5.25 10.57 1.62
N ALA A 41 5.62 11.79 1.26
CA ALA A 41 6.39 12.68 2.12
C ALA A 41 5.99 14.13 1.90
N TRP A 42 6.08 14.96 2.94
CA TRP A 42 5.92 16.40 2.77
C TRP A 42 7.00 16.97 1.87
N LEU A 43 6.69 18.04 1.14
CA LEU A 43 7.51 18.60 0.08
C LEU A 43 9.00 18.71 0.45
N GLU A 44 9.31 19.46 1.51
CA GLU A 44 10.70 19.70 1.94
C GLU A 44 11.39 18.44 2.48
N ARG A 45 10.64 17.56 3.16
CA ARG A 45 11.16 16.29 3.71
C ARG A 45 11.51 15.32 2.59
N GLY A 46 10.64 15.26 1.59
CA GLY A 46 10.84 14.48 0.38
C GLY A 46 12.03 14.95 -0.45
N ASP A 47 12.30 16.27 -0.52
CA ASP A 47 13.51 16.79 -1.19
C ASP A 47 14.79 16.41 -0.43
N ALA A 48 14.76 16.44 0.90
CA ALA A 48 15.91 16.05 1.72
C ALA A 48 16.20 14.54 1.65
N LEU A 49 15.17 13.69 1.64
CA LEU A 49 15.33 12.23 1.60
C LEU A 49 15.62 11.70 0.19
N PHE A 50 14.95 12.28 -0.80
CA PHE A 50 14.87 11.76 -2.17
C PHE A 50 15.19 12.87 -3.18
N PRO A 51 16.43 13.42 -3.15
CA PRO A 51 16.84 14.53 -4.00
C PRO A 51 16.83 14.17 -5.48
N ASP A 52 16.94 12.89 -5.82
CA ASP A 52 16.89 12.34 -7.17
C ASP A 52 15.48 11.96 -7.63
N GLY A 53 14.45 12.24 -6.82
CA GLY A 53 13.08 11.90 -7.15
C GLY A 53 12.64 10.51 -6.71
N ARG A 54 13.55 9.63 -6.25
CA ARG A 54 13.28 8.20 -6.11
C ARG A 54 13.20 7.78 -4.65
N PHE A 55 12.21 6.94 -4.33
CA PHE A 55 12.13 6.34 -3.00
C PHE A 55 13.32 5.42 -2.76
N ARG A 56 13.95 5.52 -1.59
CA ARG A 56 15.10 4.69 -1.20
C ARG A 56 14.93 4.24 0.24
N TRP A 57 14.74 2.94 0.45
CA TRP A 57 14.64 2.35 1.79
C TRP A 57 15.86 2.66 2.67
N GLU A 58 17.05 2.61 2.09
CA GLU A 58 18.32 2.94 2.76
C GLU A 58 18.34 4.37 3.33
N ARG A 59 17.67 5.34 2.68
CA ARG A 59 17.53 6.71 3.21
C ARG A 59 16.60 6.73 4.43
N ILE A 60 15.51 5.98 4.39
CA ILE A 60 14.58 5.86 5.53
C ILE A 60 15.25 5.14 6.71
N GLN A 61 15.99 4.04 6.47
CA GLN A 61 16.75 3.33 7.49
C GLN A 61 17.72 4.27 8.22
N ARG A 62 18.50 5.04 7.44
CA ARG A 62 19.43 6.03 8.01
C ARG A 62 18.70 7.11 8.80
N ALA A 63 17.58 7.63 8.29
CA ALA A 63 16.81 8.65 8.97
C ALA A 63 16.24 8.16 10.32
N MET A 64 15.65 6.96 10.35
CA MET A 64 15.17 6.35 11.60
C MET A 64 16.32 6.08 12.59
N GLY A 65 17.46 5.55 12.11
CA GLY A 65 18.63 5.30 12.96
C GLY A 65 19.27 6.57 13.51
N ALA A 66 19.24 7.67 12.74
CA ALA A 66 19.68 8.99 13.20
C ALA A 66 18.71 9.58 14.25
N GLY A 67 17.41 9.37 14.05
CA GLY A 67 16.31 9.79 14.92
C GLY A 67 15.96 11.27 14.87
N ASN A 68 16.71 12.09 14.11
CA ASN A 68 16.39 13.51 13.90
C ASN A 68 16.98 14.04 12.58
N TRP A 69 16.38 15.11 12.08
CA TRP A 69 16.73 15.72 10.80
C TRP A 69 18.11 16.38 10.77
N ALA A 70 18.58 16.95 11.89
CA ALA A 70 19.88 17.63 11.95
C ALA A 70 21.04 16.66 11.61
N LYS A 71 20.97 15.41 12.10
CA LYS A 71 21.95 14.36 11.79
C LYS A 71 21.89 13.86 10.34
N MET A 72 20.77 14.09 9.65
CA MET A 72 20.58 13.74 8.24
C MET A 72 20.96 14.87 7.28
N GLY A 73 21.47 16.00 7.81
CA GLY A 73 21.73 17.20 7.02
C GLY A 73 20.47 17.97 6.62
N GLY A 74 19.32 17.62 7.22
CA GLY A 74 18.07 18.38 7.13
C GLY A 74 18.08 19.59 8.05
N ARG A 75 17.00 20.37 8.03
CA ARG A 75 16.93 21.57 8.87
C ARG A 75 16.75 21.17 10.35
N PRO A 76 17.52 21.76 11.29
CA PRO A 76 17.44 21.38 12.70
C PRO A 76 16.08 21.65 13.36
N ASP A 77 15.34 22.63 12.88
CA ASP A 77 14.00 23.00 13.36
C ASP A 77 12.92 21.97 13.02
N TRP A 78 13.21 21.00 12.15
CA TRP A 78 12.31 19.90 11.83
C TRP A 78 12.23 18.83 12.92
N GLY A 79 13.18 18.80 13.87
CA GLY A 79 13.09 17.91 15.03
C GLY A 79 13.31 16.42 14.71
N SER A 80 12.50 15.56 15.33
CA SER A 80 12.53 14.11 15.15
C SER A 80 12.26 13.71 13.71
N PHE A 81 12.74 12.54 13.33
CA PHE A 81 12.34 11.92 12.07
C PHE A 81 11.24 10.89 12.33
N ASP A 82 10.08 11.07 11.69
CA ASP A 82 8.90 10.23 11.92
C ASP A 82 8.45 9.52 10.64
N PHE A 83 8.71 8.21 10.58
CA PHE A 83 8.20 7.30 9.56
C PHE A 83 6.96 6.57 10.06
N LEU A 84 5.88 6.59 9.27
CA LEU A 84 4.62 5.95 9.62
C LEU A 84 4.25 4.82 8.66
N MET A 85 3.71 3.74 9.21
CA MET A 85 3.03 2.69 8.46
C MET A 85 1.90 2.11 9.31
N THR A 86 1.02 1.32 8.68
CA THR A 86 -0.02 0.59 9.41
C THR A 86 0.55 -0.64 10.12
N ASP A 87 -0.16 -1.14 11.12
CA ASP A 87 0.16 -2.39 11.82
C ASP A 87 0.22 -3.57 10.82
N PRO A 88 1.36 -4.26 10.66
CA PRO A 88 1.54 -5.32 9.67
C PRO A 88 0.76 -6.60 10.00
N THR A 89 0.30 -6.77 11.24
CA THR A 89 -0.56 -7.90 11.64
C THR A 89 -2.04 -7.63 11.34
N ARG A 90 -2.42 -6.37 11.10
CA ARG A 90 -3.81 -5.94 10.93
C ARG A 90 -4.11 -5.31 9.58
N SER A 91 -3.07 -4.91 8.84
CA SER A 91 -3.16 -4.17 7.58
C SER A 91 -2.20 -4.69 6.52
N HIS A 92 -2.72 -4.92 5.32
CA HIS A 92 -1.95 -5.49 4.20
C HIS A 92 -0.88 -4.49 3.73
N SER A 93 -1.14 -3.18 3.80
CA SER A 93 -0.12 -2.17 3.47
C SER A 93 1.07 -2.21 4.42
N GLY A 94 0.84 -2.51 5.71
CA GLY A 94 1.91 -2.62 6.70
C GLY A 94 2.76 -3.85 6.45
N LEU A 95 2.10 -4.98 6.15
CA LEU A 95 2.78 -6.20 5.76
C LEU A 95 3.61 -6.01 4.48
N LEU A 96 3.03 -5.40 3.44
CA LEU A 96 3.74 -5.12 2.19
C LEU A 96 4.88 -4.12 2.38
N THR A 97 4.76 -3.17 3.31
CA THR A 97 5.85 -2.24 3.64
C THR A 97 7.08 -3.02 4.10
N LEU A 98 6.92 -3.92 5.06
CA LEU A 98 8.02 -4.75 5.57
C LEU A 98 8.54 -5.74 4.53
N PHE A 99 7.65 -6.34 3.75
CA PHE A 99 8.02 -7.24 2.65
C PHE A 99 8.89 -6.53 1.60
N LEU A 100 8.41 -5.40 1.05
CA LEU A 100 9.12 -4.65 0.03
C LEU A 100 10.45 -4.10 0.55
N TRP A 101 10.50 -3.70 1.82
CA TRP A 101 11.74 -3.27 2.46
C TRP A 101 12.80 -4.39 2.48
N SER A 102 12.43 -5.58 2.96
CA SER A 102 13.32 -6.74 2.98
C SER A 102 13.79 -7.11 1.57
N ARG A 103 12.87 -7.13 0.59
CA ARG A 103 13.20 -7.44 -0.81
C ARG A 103 14.14 -6.42 -1.44
N ALA A 104 13.95 -5.14 -1.18
CA ALA A 104 14.80 -4.08 -1.72
C ALA A 104 16.25 -4.14 -1.21
N ASN A 105 16.47 -4.69 -0.02
CA ASN A 105 17.82 -4.87 0.53
C ASN A 105 18.45 -6.22 0.15
N GLY A 106 17.73 -7.08 -0.58
CA GLY A 106 18.19 -8.44 -0.91
C GLY A 106 18.37 -9.33 0.31
N GLU A 107 17.75 -8.97 1.43
CA GLU A 107 17.95 -9.63 2.72
C GLU A 107 16.98 -10.79 2.91
N ASP A 108 17.49 -11.91 3.44
CA ASP A 108 16.64 -12.96 4.00
C ASP A 108 15.88 -12.36 5.19
N LEU A 109 14.60 -12.70 5.31
CA LEU A 109 13.78 -12.33 6.47
C LEU A 109 14.42 -12.78 7.79
N ASN A 110 15.18 -13.87 7.78
CA ASN A 110 15.88 -14.39 8.94
C ASN A 110 17.26 -13.77 9.20
N SER A 111 17.68 -12.78 8.40
CA SER A 111 18.98 -12.15 8.59
C SER A 111 19.01 -11.27 9.86
N PRO A 112 20.19 -11.14 10.51
CA PRO A 112 20.37 -10.19 11.61
C PRO A 112 20.01 -8.75 11.22
N GLN A 113 20.28 -8.36 9.98
CA GLN A 113 20.00 -7.04 9.43
C GLN A 113 18.50 -6.78 9.34
N THR A 114 17.72 -7.73 8.80
CA THR A 114 16.25 -7.65 8.78
C THR A 114 15.68 -7.59 10.20
N THR A 115 16.24 -8.38 11.13
CA THR A 115 15.78 -8.39 12.53
C THR A 115 16.01 -7.03 13.19
N GLU A 116 17.18 -6.43 13.01
CA GLU A 116 17.46 -5.10 13.57
C GLU A 116 16.60 -4.01 12.92
N LEU A 117 16.35 -4.11 11.61
CA LEU A 117 15.44 -3.22 10.92
C LEU A 117 14.03 -3.25 11.53
N PHE A 118 13.48 -4.45 11.76
CA PHE A 118 12.15 -4.58 12.35
C PHE A 118 12.09 -3.95 13.74
N LYS A 119 13.13 -4.12 14.56
CA LYS A 119 13.24 -3.45 15.86
C LYS A 119 13.29 -1.92 15.75
N ILE A 120 14.05 -1.38 14.80
CA ILE A 120 14.12 0.07 14.58
C ILE A 120 12.75 0.61 14.19
N ILE A 121 12.09 -0.03 13.21
CA ILE A 121 10.75 0.37 12.75
C ILE A 121 9.76 0.31 13.91
N GLN A 122 9.74 -0.79 14.66
CA GLN A 122 8.80 -0.96 15.76
C GLN A 122 8.99 0.05 16.88
N LYS A 123 10.24 0.38 17.24
CA LYS A 123 10.53 1.44 18.20
C LYS A 123 10.11 2.82 17.71
N SER A 124 10.13 3.06 16.40
CA SER A 124 9.69 4.32 15.80
C SER A 124 8.18 4.46 15.68
N LEU A 125 7.43 3.36 15.75
CA LEU A 125 5.98 3.35 15.52
C LEU A 125 5.20 3.30 16.83
N TYR A 126 4.66 4.44 17.25
CA TYR A 126 3.71 4.48 18.35
C TYR A 126 2.30 4.11 17.86
N GLN A 127 1.78 2.95 18.32
CA GLN A 127 0.42 2.47 18.05
C GLN A 127 -0.01 2.58 16.57
N PRO A 128 0.64 1.84 15.66
CA PRO A 128 0.42 2.00 14.23
C PRO A 128 -1.06 1.74 13.85
N PRO A 129 -1.67 2.56 12.98
CA PRO A 129 -3.07 2.42 12.62
C PRO A 129 -3.41 1.07 11.98
N ARG A 130 -4.63 0.60 12.22
CA ARG A 130 -5.13 -0.69 11.67
C ARG A 130 -5.54 -0.65 10.20
N ALA A 131 -5.58 0.52 9.58
CA ALA A 131 -6.02 0.70 8.19
C ALA A 131 -5.30 1.88 7.54
N THR A 132 -4.97 1.72 6.26
CA THR A 132 -4.18 2.70 5.51
C THR A 132 -4.90 4.03 5.35
N ASP A 133 -6.22 4.01 5.25
CA ASP A 133 -7.04 5.22 5.20
C ASP A 133 -6.99 6.03 6.51
N ILE A 134 -6.98 5.35 7.66
CA ILE A 134 -6.82 5.98 8.98
C ILE A 134 -5.41 6.59 9.08
N LEU A 135 -4.38 5.83 8.68
CA LEU A 135 -3.00 6.32 8.62
C LEU A 135 -2.87 7.60 7.80
N LEU A 136 -3.45 7.63 6.59
CA LEU A 136 -3.34 8.80 5.72
C LEU A 136 -4.08 10.02 6.29
N GLN A 137 -5.24 9.82 6.91
CA GLN A 137 -5.96 10.90 7.59
C GLN A 137 -5.14 11.47 8.77
N GLU A 138 -4.52 10.60 9.57
CA GLU A 138 -3.63 11.01 10.65
C GLU A 138 -2.41 11.75 10.11
N PHE A 139 -1.74 11.23 9.07
CA PHE A 139 -0.60 11.87 8.42
C PHE A 139 -0.95 13.30 7.99
N ILE A 140 -2.08 13.49 7.28
CA ILE A 140 -2.54 14.81 6.83
C ILE A 140 -2.85 15.74 8.01
N THR A 141 -3.47 15.22 9.07
CA THR A 141 -3.90 16.00 10.24
C THR A 141 -2.72 16.45 11.09
N ARG A 142 -1.74 15.57 11.31
CA ARG A 142 -0.47 15.82 12.02
C ARG A 142 0.41 16.82 11.28
N GLY A 143 0.49 16.65 9.96
CA GLY A 143 1.31 17.49 9.10
C GLY A 143 2.80 17.40 9.34
N ALA A 144 3.55 18.31 8.71
CA ALA A 144 5.00 18.24 8.61
C ALA A 144 5.77 18.41 9.93
N ASN A 145 5.08 18.69 11.04
CA ASN A 145 5.68 18.77 12.37
C ASN A 145 5.71 17.41 13.08
N ASP A 146 4.75 16.52 12.80
CA ASP A 146 4.51 15.30 13.60
C ASP A 146 4.42 14.03 12.73
N ALA A 147 4.69 14.15 11.43
CA ALA A 147 4.77 13.03 10.48
C ALA A 147 5.59 13.44 9.26
N ASP A 148 6.65 12.72 8.91
CA ASP A 148 7.50 13.09 7.77
C ASP A 148 7.21 12.28 6.52
N VAL A 149 7.12 10.95 6.69
CA VAL A 149 6.99 9.98 5.60
C VAL A 149 6.01 8.88 6.00
N ALA A 150 5.19 8.41 5.08
CA ALA A 150 4.37 7.23 5.29
C ALA A 150 4.33 6.31 4.06
N THR A 151 4.04 5.02 4.28
CA THR A 151 3.68 4.09 3.19
C THR A 151 2.17 3.87 3.14
N VAL A 152 1.59 4.10 1.96
CA VAL A 152 0.13 4.06 1.74
C VAL A 152 -0.19 3.45 0.38
N TYR A 153 -1.46 3.13 0.12
CA TYR A 153 -1.89 2.78 -1.23
C TYR A 153 -1.92 4.02 -2.11
N GLU A 154 -1.50 3.85 -3.37
CA GLU A 154 -1.60 4.90 -4.39
C GLU A 154 -3.03 5.42 -4.51
N SER A 155 -4.02 4.53 -4.53
CA SER A 155 -5.42 4.93 -4.70
C SER A 155 -5.92 5.88 -3.63
N ILE A 156 -5.57 5.63 -2.37
CA ILE A 156 -5.96 6.52 -1.27
C ILE A 156 -5.16 7.83 -1.28
N ALA A 157 -3.88 7.78 -1.67
CA ALA A 157 -3.04 8.97 -1.78
C ALA A 157 -3.55 9.92 -2.88
N LEU A 158 -4.02 9.35 -3.99
CA LEU A 158 -4.68 10.06 -5.07
C LEU A 158 -6.03 10.63 -4.64
N TYR A 159 -6.88 9.80 -4.02
CA TYR A 159 -8.24 10.18 -3.61
C TYR A 159 -8.25 11.31 -2.58
N ARG A 160 -7.31 11.30 -1.62
CA ARG A 160 -7.25 12.30 -0.54
C ARG A 160 -6.34 13.49 -0.82
N GLN A 161 -5.81 13.62 -2.03
CA GLN A 161 -4.85 14.68 -2.33
C GLN A 161 -5.42 16.09 -2.09
N LYS A 162 -6.67 16.36 -2.48
CA LYS A 162 -7.28 17.69 -2.24
C LYS A 162 -7.33 18.04 -0.73
N GLN A 163 -7.47 17.04 0.15
CA GLN A 163 -7.46 17.20 1.60
C GLN A 163 -6.07 17.60 2.13
N SER A 164 -4.99 17.14 1.49
CA SER A 164 -3.62 17.43 1.96
C SER A 164 -3.19 18.87 1.73
N GLY A 165 -3.62 19.48 0.63
CA GLY A 165 -3.34 20.89 0.33
C GLY A 165 -4.28 21.89 1.01
N ALA A 166 -5.48 21.48 1.42
CA ALA A 166 -6.44 22.38 2.06
C ALA A 166 -6.02 22.78 3.49
N ASN A 167 -5.34 21.88 4.20
CA ASN A 167 -4.95 22.08 5.60
C ASN A 167 -3.48 22.50 5.79
N GLN A 168 -2.67 22.52 4.72
CA GLN A 168 -1.24 22.81 4.79
C GLN A 168 -0.75 23.67 3.62
N ARG A 169 0.33 24.42 3.84
CA ARG A 169 0.93 25.30 2.82
C ARG A 169 1.48 24.55 1.60
N ALA A 170 1.64 23.23 1.66
CA ALA A 170 2.01 22.38 0.53
C ALA A 170 1.45 20.94 0.68
N PRO A 171 0.96 20.30 -0.40
CA PRO A 171 0.57 18.90 -0.37
C PRO A 171 1.79 17.97 -0.26
N TYR A 172 1.59 16.73 0.20
CA TYR A 172 2.60 15.69 0.11
C TYR A 172 2.90 15.31 -1.35
N ARG A 173 4.09 14.75 -1.58
CA ARG A 173 4.47 14.10 -2.84
C ARG A 173 4.30 12.60 -2.76
N VAL A 174 4.10 11.97 -3.91
CA VAL A 174 4.07 10.51 -4.06
C VAL A 174 5.42 10.01 -4.55
N TYR A 175 5.84 8.86 -4.06
CA TYR A 175 7.08 8.19 -4.43
C TYR A 175 6.80 6.71 -4.64
N TYR A 176 7.02 6.22 -5.86
CA TYR A 176 6.89 4.80 -6.13
C TYR A 176 8.06 4.03 -5.48
N LEU A 177 7.73 2.93 -4.80
CA LEU A 177 8.73 2.02 -4.26
C LEU A 177 9.22 1.08 -5.36
N ASP A 178 10.50 0.74 -5.33
CA ASP A 178 11.14 -0.20 -6.26
C ASP A 178 12.01 -1.18 -5.46
N PRO A 179 11.74 -2.50 -5.49
CA PRO A 179 10.63 -3.15 -6.19
C PRO A 179 9.24 -2.82 -5.58
N ASN A 180 8.17 -3.20 -6.29
CA ASN A 180 6.79 -3.04 -5.85
C ASN A 180 5.93 -4.30 -6.11
N VAL A 181 4.73 -4.34 -5.53
CA VAL A 181 3.73 -5.37 -5.78
C VAL A 181 2.49 -4.71 -6.39
N GLU A 182 1.96 -5.29 -7.47
CA GLU A 182 0.65 -4.89 -7.99
C GLU A 182 -0.44 -5.50 -7.11
N ILE A 183 -1.14 -4.64 -6.35
CA ILE A 183 -2.22 -5.08 -5.46
C ILE A 183 -3.53 -5.04 -6.24
N SER A 184 -4.23 -6.17 -6.26
CA SER A 184 -5.47 -6.30 -7.03
C SER A 184 -6.64 -6.70 -6.14
N PRO A 185 -7.45 -5.73 -5.64
CA PRO A 185 -8.74 -6.03 -5.02
C PRO A 185 -9.57 -6.98 -5.90
N THR A 186 -9.85 -8.16 -5.37
CA THR A 186 -10.39 -9.28 -6.14
C THR A 186 -11.74 -9.73 -5.58
N ALA A 187 -12.72 -9.96 -6.46
CA ALA A 187 -14.00 -10.54 -6.11
C ALA A 187 -13.97 -12.06 -6.22
N ALA A 188 -14.53 -12.74 -5.22
CA ALA A 188 -14.75 -14.19 -5.24
C ALA A 188 -16.20 -14.50 -4.90
N ILE A 189 -16.77 -15.53 -5.55
CA ILE A 189 -18.10 -16.06 -5.23
C ILE A 189 -17.89 -17.35 -4.45
N ILE A 190 -18.29 -17.37 -3.18
CA ILE A 190 -18.22 -18.58 -2.36
C ILE A 190 -19.25 -19.60 -2.87
N ARG A 191 -18.85 -20.85 -3.00
CA ARG A 191 -19.73 -21.95 -3.45
C ARG A 191 -20.71 -22.36 -2.36
N ARG A 192 -20.20 -22.43 -1.14
CA ARG A 192 -20.97 -22.76 0.05
C ARG A 192 -21.99 -21.65 0.33
N ASP A 193 -23.19 -22.03 0.73
CA ASP A 193 -24.26 -21.11 1.17
C ASP A 193 -24.69 -20.08 0.10
N THR A 194 -24.42 -20.34 -1.18
CA THR A 194 -24.85 -19.51 -2.32
C THR A 194 -25.74 -20.31 -3.27
N ASP A 195 -27.02 -19.94 -3.33
CA ASP A 195 -27.99 -20.58 -4.21
C ASP A 195 -27.79 -20.20 -5.69
N GLY A 196 -28.58 -20.82 -6.57
CA GLY A 196 -28.47 -20.60 -8.01
C GLY A 196 -28.81 -19.17 -8.46
N GLU A 197 -29.72 -18.48 -7.78
CA GLU A 197 -30.12 -17.11 -8.11
C GLU A 197 -29.08 -16.10 -7.64
N GLN A 198 -28.67 -16.19 -6.38
CA GLN A 198 -27.61 -15.37 -5.78
C GLN A 198 -26.34 -15.44 -6.61
N ARG A 199 -25.97 -16.65 -7.04
CA ARG A 199 -24.81 -16.87 -7.91
C ARG A 199 -24.93 -16.16 -9.25
N ARG A 200 -26.07 -16.30 -9.95
CA ARG A 200 -26.29 -15.61 -11.23
C ARG A 200 -26.25 -14.10 -11.06
N ALA A 201 -26.80 -13.59 -9.96
CA ALA A 201 -26.75 -12.17 -9.63
C ALA A 201 -25.31 -11.70 -9.32
N ALA A 202 -24.54 -12.48 -8.56
CA ALA A 202 -23.16 -12.17 -8.22
C ALA A 202 -22.25 -12.14 -9.46
N VAL A 203 -22.39 -13.09 -10.38
CA VAL A 203 -21.65 -13.09 -11.67
C VAL A 203 -21.98 -11.82 -12.45
N LYS A 204 -23.26 -11.50 -12.63
CA LYS A 204 -23.69 -10.26 -13.31
C LYS A 204 -23.17 -9.00 -12.63
N PHE A 205 -23.10 -8.99 -11.31
CA PHE A 205 -22.57 -7.84 -10.57
C PHE A 205 -21.06 -7.67 -10.77
N ILE A 206 -20.28 -8.75 -10.73
CA ILE A 206 -18.84 -8.70 -11.03
C ILE A 206 -18.62 -8.27 -12.50
N ASP A 207 -19.42 -8.78 -13.43
CA ASP A 207 -19.38 -8.35 -14.84
C ASP A 207 -19.66 -6.85 -14.98
N PHE A 208 -20.70 -6.36 -14.29
CA PHE A 208 -21.05 -4.94 -14.23
C PHE A 208 -19.89 -4.09 -13.71
N LEU A 209 -19.24 -4.48 -12.60
CA LEU A 209 -18.08 -3.75 -12.05
C LEU A 209 -16.88 -3.70 -13.00
N ARG A 210 -16.79 -4.63 -13.96
CA ARG A 210 -15.72 -4.68 -14.97
C ARG A 210 -16.12 -4.00 -16.29
N THR A 211 -17.31 -3.41 -16.40
CA THR A 211 -17.66 -2.56 -17.56
C THR A 211 -16.82 -1.29 -17.59
N LYS A 212 -16.65 -0.69 -18.78
CA LYS A 212 -15.86 0.52 -18.97
C LYS A 212 -16.32 1.66 -18.06
N GLU A 213 -17.63 1.83 -17.93
CA GLU A 213 -18.25 2.88 -17.14
C GLU A 213 -17.95 2.72 -15.64
N GLN A 214 -17.97 1.48 -15.13
CA GLN A 214 -17.60 1.22 -13.73
C GLN A 214 -16.10 1.32 -13.50
N GLN A 215 -15.27 0.92 -14.47
CA GLN A 215 -13.81 1.11 -14.40
C GLN A 215 -13.42 2.60 -14.38
N GLN A 216 -14.17 3.46 -15.07
CA GLN A 216 -14.03 4.92 -14.92
C GLN A 216 -14.38 5.42 -13.51
N VAL A 217 -15.36 4.80 -12.84
CA VAL A 217 -15.64 5.11 -11.41
C VAL A 217 -14.41 4.79 -10.58
N PHE A 218 -13.84 3.58 -10.71
CA PHE A 218 -12.63 3.18 -9.99
C PHE A 218 -11.45 4.15 -10.21
N VAL A 219 -11.24 4.61 -11.45
CA VAL A 219 -10.22 5.62 -11.78
C VAL A 219 -10.43 6.92 -11.02
N ARG A 220 -11.66 7.43 -10.90
CA ARG A 220 -11.95 8.65 -10.11
C ARG A 220 -11.64 8.50 -8.62
N TYR A 221 -11.65 7.27 -8.11
CA TYR A 221 -11.23 6.94 -6.74
C TYR A 221 -9.74 6.56 -6.63
N GLY A 222 -8.93 6.82 -7.65
CA GLY A 222 -7.48 6.60 -7.64
C GLY A 222 -7.07 5.14 -7.91
N PHE A 223 -7.99 4.27 -8.30
CA PHE A 223 -7.62 2.91 -8.70
C PHE A 223 -7.22 2.84 -10.18
N ARG A 224 -6.26 1.98 -10.48
CA ARG A 224 -5.90 1.61 -11.85
C ARG A 224 -6.92 0.58 -12.36
N PRO A 225 -7.36 0.66 -13.63
CA PRO A 225 -8.37 -0.25 -14.16
C PRO A 225 -7.80 -1.65 -14.44
N VAL A 226 -8.65 -2.67 -14.41
CA VAL A 226 -8.31 -4.07 -14.75
C VAL A 226 -8.66 -4.45 -16.19
N ILE A 227 -9.37 -3.59 -16.91
CA ILE A 227 -9.72 -3.82 -18.32
C ILE A 227 -8.69 -3.19 -19.25
N GLU A 228 -8.51 -3.81 -20.40
CA GLU A 228 -7.68 -3.28 -21.48
C GLU A 228 -8.38 -2.11 -22.19
N GLY A 229 -7.59 -1.22 -22.78
CA GLY A 229 -8.09 -0.13 -23.64
C GLY A 229 -8.77 1.03 -22.91
N LEU A 230 -8.79 1.07 -21.58
CA LEU A 230 -9.20 2.24 -20.82
C LEU A 230 -7.99 3.15 -20.54
N ASP A 231 -7.92 4.28 -21.23
CA ASP A 231 -6.95 5.33 -20.95
C ASP A 231 -7.38 6.13 -19.70
N ILE A 232 -6.55 6.06 -18.64
CA ILE A 232 -6.77 6.76 -17.37
C ILE A 232 -6.88 8.28 -17.57
N LEU A 233 -6.06 8.85 -18.46
CA LEU A 233 -6.02 10.30 -18.67
C LEU A 233 -7.25 10.83 -19.40
N SER A 234 -7.94 9.97 -20.15
CA SER A 234 -9.21 10.30 -20.79
C SER A 234 -10.41 10.33 -19.82
N VAL A 235 -10.26 9.81 -18.60
CA VAL A 235 -11.36 9.76 -17.62
C VAL A 235 -11.60 11.14 -17.01
N PRO A 236 -12.83 11.68 -17.01
CA PRO A 236 -13.12 12.96 -16.36
C PRO A 236 -12.83 12.92 -14.86
N GLU A 237 -12.28 14.01 -14.32
CA GLU A 237 -11.92 14.14 -12.89
C GLU A 237 -10.94 13.06 -12.40
N ASN A 238 -10.09 12.53 -13.29
CA ASN A 238 -9.07 11.56 -12.88
C ASN A 238 -8.01 12.23 -12.00
N PRO A 239 -7.61 11.59 -10.88
CA PRO A 239 -6.66 12.20 -9.95
C PRO A 239 -5.21 12.23 -10.46
N TRP A 240 -4.88 11.52 -11.54
CA TRP A 240 -3.55 11.57 -12.19
C TRP A 240 -3.30 12.87 -12.95
N SER A 241 -4.36 13.53 -13.42
CA SER A 241 -4.30 14.82 -14.10
C SER A 241 -4.23 16.01 -13.15
N HIS A 242 -4.43 15.79 -11.84
CA HIS A 242 -4.23 16.83 -10.85
C HIS A 242 -2.72 17.06 -10.64
N ASN A 243 -2.32 18.26 -10.18
CA ASN A 243 -0.93 18.66 -9.90
C ASN A 243 -0.30 17.90 -8.70
N ILE A 244 -0.37 16.58 -8.67
CA ILE A 244 0.35 15.72 -7.75
C ILE A 244 1.76 15.57 -8.29
N GLN A 245 2.73 16.16 -7.60
CA GLN A 245 4.12 16.00 -8.02
C GLN A 245 4.51 14.52 -7.90
N ARG A 246 5.11 14.00 -8.98
CA ARG A 246 5.68 12.65 -9.09
C ARG A 246 4.66 11.50 -9.13
N ILE A 247 3.40 11.78 -9.49
CA ILE A 247 2.47 10.71 -9.89
C ILE A 247 2.74 10.27 -11.34
N GLU A 248 2.69 8.97 -11.60
CA GLU A 248 3.00 8.39 -12.91
C GLU A 248 1.88 7.44 -13.36
N VAL A 249 1.39 7.61 -14.59
CA VAL A 249 0.44 6.67 -15.18
C VAL A 249 1.11 5.32 -15.42
N ASN A 250 2.40 5.31 -15.78
CA ASN A 250 3.19 4.10 -16.00
C ASN A 250 4.48 4.19 -15.19
N PRO A 251 4.44 3.90 -13.88
CA PRO A 251 5.61 4.04 -13.02
C PRO A 251 6.71 3.06 -13.42
N SER A 252 7.95 3.55 -13.49
CA SER A 252 9.12 2.73 -13.80
C SER A 252 9.61 1.95 -12.58
N VAL A 253 8.83 0.93 -12.16
CA VAL A 253 9.14 0.07 -11.00
C VAL A 253 9.25 -1.39 -11.41
N THR A 254 10.09 -2.14 -10.70
CA THR A 254 10.18 -3.60 -10.84
C THR A 254 9.03 -4.24 -10.07
N LEU A 255 8.06 -4.83 -10.77
CA LEU A 255 6.99 -5.59 -10.12
C LEU A 255 7.48 -6.98 -9.72
N ILE A 256 7.29 -7.31 -8.44
CA ILE A 256 7.54 -8.63 -7.86
C ILE A 256 6.23 -9.29 -7.43
N GLN A 257 6.27 -10.59 -7.20
CA GLN A 257 5.11 -11.33 -6.70
C GLN A 257 4.75 -10.92 -5.27
N SER A 258 3.45 -10.92 -4.96
CA SER A 258 2.95 -10.79 -3.59
C SER A 258 3.57 -11.85 -2.68
N PRO A 259 3.78 -11.56 -1.38
CA PRO A 259 4.34 -12.52 -0.44
C PRO A 259 3.39 -13.71 -0.25
N ASP A 260 3.92 -14.93 -0.34
CA ASP A 260 3.16 -16.14 -0.03
C ASP A 260 2.81 -16.25 1.47
N SER A 261 1.91 -17.18 1.83
CA SER A 261 1.47 -17.36 3.22
C SER A 261 2.62 -17.66 4.19
N ARG A 262 3.69 -18.32 3.74
CA ARG A 262 4.88 -18.60 4.59
C ARG A 262 5.63 -17.31 4.89
N THR A 263 5.87 -16.49 3.87
CA THR A 263 6.52 -15.19 3.97
C THR A 263 5.70 -14.25 4.87
N ILE A 264 4.38 -14.24 4.69
CA ILE A 264 3.44 -13.49 5.54
C ILE A 264 3.60 -13.88 7.01
N ALA A 265 3.55 -15.17 7.32
CA ALA A 265 3.65 -15.67 8.68
C ALA A 265 5.02 -15.34 9.32
N GLU A 266 6.11 -15.42 8.56
CA GLU A 266 7.43 -15.05 9.07
C GLU A 266 7.55 -13.55 9.33
N ILE A 267 7.02 -12.68 8.46
CA ILE A 267 6.98 -11.23 8.70
C ILE A 267 6.20 -10.89 9.99
N GLN A 268 5.01 -11.49 10.17
CA GLN A 268 4.19 -11.26 11.36
C GLN A 268 4.91 -11.73 12.63
N LYS A 269 5.53 -12.91 12.59
CA LYS A 269 6.32 -13.45 13.71
C LYS A 269 7.54 -12.60 14.05
N LEU A 270 8.25 -12.05 13.07
CA LEU A 270 9.38 -11.16 13.30
C LEU A 270 8.94 -9.83 13.93
N TRP A 271 7.80 -9.30 13.49
CA TRP A 271 7.18 -8.12 14.06
C TRP A 271 6.77 -8.32 15.52
N GLU A 272 6.10 -9.43 15.84
CA GLU A 272 5.69 -9.75 17.21
C GLU A 272 6.87 -9.94 18.17
N ARG A 273 7.98 -10.50 17.69
CA ARG A 273 9.20 -10.75 18.48
C ARG A 273 10.07 -9.52 18.71
N SER A 274 9.86 -8.47 17.93
CA SER A 274 10.66 -7.25 18.02
C SER A 274 10.07 -6.23 19.03
N ASN A 275 8.96 -6.59 19.69
CA ASN A 275 8.36 -5.92 20.86
C ASN A 275 9.15 -6.14 22.14
#